data_AF-A0A8D2DK78-F1
#
_entry.id   AF-A0A8D2DK78-F1
#
_cell.length_a   1.000
_cell.length_b   1.000
_cell.length_c   1.000
_cell.angle_alpha   90.00
_cell.angle_beta   90.00
_cell.angle_gamma   90.00
#
_symmetry.space_group_name_H-M   'P 1'
#
loop_
_entity.id
_entity.type
_entity.pdbx_description
1 polymer ?
#
loop_
_entity_poly.entity_id
_entity_poly.type
_entity_poly.pdbx_seq_one_letter_code
_entity_poly.pdbx_strand_id
1 'polypeptide(L)'
;RARGGLEEESRDILTRDLELPPHRTETMVEKLLTNWLSICLYAFLREVAGEPLYMLLRAIQYQVDKGPVDAVTGKAKRTLNDSHLLREDVEFRPLTLMVLVGPGAGGPTGSSEMQRLPARVLDTDTITQVKEKVLDQVYKGTPFSQRPSVHALDLEWRSGLAGHLTLSDEDLTSVTQNHWKRLNTLQHYKVLGGQEQGRLVGSQAPTPSDIPMLEDGEEGGVRLWHLVKATEEPEGVKARRSSLRERERERARAKAIPEIYLTRLLSMKGTLQKFVDDTFQAILSVNRPVPIAVKYLFDFLDELAEKHGIEDPETLHIWKTNSLLLRFWVNALKNPQLLFDVRVSDNVDAILAVIAQTFIDSCTLSEHKVGRVRVALPAPAGRGWRENSYRGSQGTLGESLSWVELSSEPWPESRAAGGSPHPAHAWSFLSQAGFPSEQTIISALEEDPVGQKMQLACRLQQVAALVENKVTDL
;
A
#
# COMPACT_ATOMS: atom_id res chain seq x y z
N ARG A 1 -29.09 19.01 9.93
CA ARG A 1 -29.68 17.74 10.40
C ARG A 1 -28.82 16.51 10.05
N ALA A 2 -28.19 16.43 8.87
CA ALA A 2 -27.07 15.49 8.65
C ALA A 2 -25.99 15.63 9.75
N ARG A 3 -25.73 16.86 10.22
CA ARG A 3 -24.91 17.14 11.42
C ARG A 3 -25.33 16.34 12.65
N GLY A 4 -26.62 16.30 13.03
CA GLY A 4 -27.05 15.66 14.30
C GLY A 4 -26.90 14.12 14.34
N GLY A 5 -27.18 13.43 13.24
CA GLY A 5 -26.94 11.98 13.15
C GLY A 5 -25.44 11.65 13.05
N LEU A 6 -24.67 12.48 12.33
CA LEU A 6 -23.22 12.43 12.34
C LEU A 6 -22.65 12.66 13.75
N GLU A 7 -23.24 13.55 14.56
CA GLU A 7 -22.77 13.90 15.91
C GLU A 7 -22.93 12.74 16.91
N GLU A 8 -24.05 12.01 16.85
CA GLU A 8 -24.31 10.88 17.76
C GLU A 8 -23.49 9.63 17.37
N GLU A 9 -23.36 9.36 16.07
CA GLU A 9 -22.51 8.27 15.55
C GLU A 9 -21.01 8.59 15.71
N SER A 10 -20.61 9.86 15.57
CA SER A 10 -19.23 10.31 15.79
C SER A 10 -18.76 10.03 17.21
N ARG A 11 -19.65 10.08 18.22
CA ARG A 11 -19.27 9.76 19.59
C ARG A 11 -18.78 8.32 19.71
N ASP A 12 -19.53 7.36 19.20
CA ASP A 12 -19.18 5.93 19.30
C ASP A 12 -18.01 5.56 18.36
N ILE A 13 -17.90 6.22 17.22
CA ILE A 13 -16.79 6.03 16.25
C ILE A 13 -15.46 6.61 16.77
N LEU A 14 -15.50 7.74 17.48
CA LEU A 14 -14.29 8.45 17.95
C LEU A 14 -13.84 8.00 19.34
N THR A 15 -14.71 7.39 20.15
CA THR A 15 -14.40 6.84 21.48
C THR A 15 -14.06 5.35 21.49
N ARG A 16 -14.24 4.64 20.36
CA ARG A 16 -13.86 3.22 20.25
C ARG A 16 -12.35 3.01 20.43
N ASP A 17 -12.03 2.03 21.27
CA ASP A 17 -10.70 1.70 21.79
C ASP A 17 -9.56 1.72 20.76
N LEU A 18 -8.41 2.24 21.19
CA LEU A 18 -7.09 2.22 20.53
C LEU A 18 -6.60 0.81 20.12
N GLU A 19 -7.27 -0.25 20.57
CA GLU A 19 -6.88 -1.65 20.32
C GLU A 19 -7.56 -2.26 19.07
N LEU A 20 -8.56 -1.60 18.49
CA LEU A 20 -9.19 -2.11 17.26
C LEU A 20 -8.33 -1.73 16.04
N PRO A 21 -7.97 -2.69 15.17
CA PRO A 21 -7.16 -2.39 14.00
C PRO A 21 -7.87 -1.38 13.10
N PRO A 22 -7.13 -0.47 12.42
CA PRO A 22 -7.66 0.58 11.53
C PRO A 22 -8.42 0.04 10.28
N HIS A 23 -8.73 -1.26 10.27
CA HIS A 23 -9.29 -2.01 9.16
C HIS A 23 -10.80 -2.22 9.25
N ARG A 24 -11.47 -1.84 10.34
CA ARG A 24 -12.92 -1.95 10.43
C ARG A 24 -13.59 -0.59 10.26
N THR A 25 -13.92 -0.26 9.01
CA THR A 25 -14.90 0.78 8.71
C THR A 25 -16.27 0.22 9.03
N GLU A 26 -16.74 0.39 10.27
CA GLU A 26 -18.00 -0.25 10.72
C GLU A 26 -19.24 0.57 10.35
N THR A 27 -19.05 1.83 9.96
CA THR A 27 -20.14 2.77 9.64
C THR A 27 -19.95 3.47 8.30
N MET A 28 -21.06 3.92 7.71
CA MET A 28 -21.04 4.72 6.48
C MET A 28 -20.34 6.08 6.70
N VAL A 29 -20.50 6.66 7.89
CA VAL A 29 -19.88 7.94 8.27
C VAL A 29 -18.36 7.85 8.22
N GLU A 30 -17.77 6.78 8.74
CA GLU A 30 -16.31 6.59 8.70
C GLU A 30 -15.78 6.53 7.26
N LYS A 31 -16.53 5.87 6.37
CA LYS A 31 -16.15 5.79 4.96
C LYS A 31 -16.28 7.14 4.26
N LEU A 32 -17.38 7.86 4.53
CA LEU A 32 -17.61 9.20 3.99
C LEU A 32 -16.55 10.20 4.47
N LEU A 33 -16.15 10.14 5.74
CA LEU A 33 -15.07 10.97 6.29
C LEU A 33 -13.75 10.69 5.55
N THR A 34 -13.42 9.42 5.31
CA THR A 34 -12.20 9.04 4.58
C THR A 34 -12.23 9.57 3.13
N ASN A 35 -13.38 9.48 2.47
CA ASN A 35 -13.57 10.01 1.13
C ASN A 35 -13.48 11.55 1.11
N TRP A 36 -14.13 12.23 2.05
CA TRP A 36 -14.10 13.69 2.19
C TRP A 36 -12.66 14.18 2.42
N LEU A 37 -11.92 13.54 3.33
CA LEU A 37 -10.50 13.83 3.55
C LEU A 37 -9.69 13.61 2.27
N SER A 38 -9.96 12.56 1.51
CA SER A 38 -9.25 12.29 0.26
C SER A 38 -9.45 13.37 -0.79
N ILE A 39 -10.67 13.88 -0.93
CA ILE A 39 -10.98 14.97 -1.87
C ILE A 39 -10.30 16.26 -1.39
N CYS A 40 -10.49 16.64 -0.13
CA CYS A 40 -9.97 17.89 0.41
C CYS A 40 -8.44 17.94 0.51
N LEU A 41 -7.79 16.80 0.77
CA LEU A 41 -6.33 16.71 0.91
C LEU A 41 -5.62 16.34 -0.39
N TYR A 42 -6.34 16.16 -1.51
CA TYR A 42 -5.71 15.80 -2.79
C TYR A 42 -4.67 16.83 -3.25
N ALA A 43 -4.98 18.13 -3.16
CA ALA A 43 -4.02 19.18 -3.52
C ALA A 43 -2.78 19.14 -2.63
N PHE A 44 -2.97 18.98 -1.31
CA PHE A 44 -1.88 18.84 -0.35
C PHE A 44 -1.02 17.59 -0.61
N LEU A 45 -1.66 16.46 -0.93
CA LEU A 45 -0.96 15.25 -1.37
C LEU A 45 -0.13 15.53 -2.62
N ARG A 46 -0.70 16.16 -3.64
CA ARG A 46 -0.01 16.39 -4.91
C ARG A 46 1.18 17.36 -4.78
N GLU A 47 1.03 18.40 -3.96
CA GLU A 47 1.96 19.54 -3.93
C GLU A 47 2.96 19.49 -2.77
N VAL A 48 2.68 18.71 -1.71
CA VAL A 48 3.51 18.68 -0.50
C VAL A 48 3.94 17.26 -0.13
N ALA A 49 3.00 16.34 0.04
CA ALA A 49 3.29 15.01 0.59
C ALA A 49 3.72 13.97 -0.47
N GLY A 50 3.37 14.18 -1.74
CA GLY A 50 3.50 13.20 -2.81
C GLY A 50 4.94 12.89 -3.17
N GLU A 51 5.80 13.91 -3.31
CA GLU A 51 7.22 13.71 -3.60
C GLU A 51 7.94 12.95 -2.46
N PRO A 52 7.84 13.36 -1.18
CA PRO A 52 8.42 12.59 -0.07
C PRO A 52 7.94 11.13 -0.01
N LEU A 53 6.63 10.90 -0.17
CA LEU A 53 6.05 9.55 -0.20
C LEU A 53 6.62 8.71 -1.35
N TYR A 54 6.70 9.29 -2.55
CA TYR A 54 7.26 8.61 -3.72
C TYR A 54 8.76 8.32 -3.54
N MET A 55 9.52 9.28 -3.01
CA MET A 55 10.95 9.12 -2.74
C MET A 55 11.20 8.04 -1.68
N LEU A 56 10.37 7.96 -0.64
CA LEU A 56 10.41 6.87 0.34
C LEU A 56 10.15 5.51 -0.34
N LEU A 57 9.11 5.40 -1.15
CA LEU A 57 8.80 4.16 -1.89
C LEU A 57 9.98 3.73 -2.77
N ARG A 58 10.56 4.65 -3.54
CA ARG A 58 11.71 4.35 -4.41
C ARG A 58 12.96 4.02 -3.61
N ALA A 59 13.18 4.66 -2.47
CA ALA A 59 14.29 4.35 -1.57
C ALA A 59 14.15 2.93 -0.99
N ILE A 60 12.95 2.53 -0.57
CA ILE A 60 12.68 1.17 -0.08
C ILE A 60 12.97 0.15 -1.18
N GLN A 61 12.37 0.30 -2.36
CA GLN A 61 12.57 -0.61 -3.50
C GLN A 61 14.06 -0.74 -3.85
N TYR A 62 14.75 0.40 -3.98
CA TYR A 62 16.19 0.42 -4.28
C TYR A 62 17.05 -0.29 -3.21
N GLN A 63 16.68 -0.17 -1.94
CA GLN A 63 17.40 -0.83 -0.86
C GLN A 63 17.10 -2.33 -0.81
N VAL A 64 15.88 -2.76 -1.13
CA VAL A 64 15.53 -4.19 -1.26
C VAL A 64 16.33 -4.81 -2.41
N ASP A 65 16.34 -4.17 -3.58
CA ASP A 65 17.00 -4.68 -4.80
C ASP A 65 18.52 -4.81 -4.72
N LYS A 66 19.14 -4.13 -3.74
CA LYS A 66 20.58 -4.24 -3.44
C LYS A 66 20.97 -5.55 -2.76
N GLY A 67 20.01 -6.30 -2.23
CA GLY A 67 20.25 -7.59 -1.60
C GLY A 67 19.47 -8.70 -2.30
N PRO A 68 19.87 -9.97 -2.10
CA PRO A 68 19.14 -11.10 -2.65
C PRO A 68 17.74 -11.19 -2.05
N VAL A 69 16.79 -11.54 -2.92
CA VAL A 69 15.38 -11.78 -2.60
C VAL A 69 15.02 -13.18 -3.09
N ASP A 70 14.53 -14.02 -2.20
CA ASP A 70 14.04 -15.34 -2.55
C ASP A 70 12.71 -15.22 -3.31
N ALA A 71 12.64 -15.77 -4.52
CA ALA A 71 11.53 -15.54 -5.44
C ALA A 71 10.29 -16.37 -5.07
N VAL A 72 10.45 -17.42 -4.24
CA VAL A 72 9.38 -18.34 -3.86
C VAL A 72 8.77 -17.93 -2.52
N THR A 73 9.60 -17.61 -1.54
CA THR A 73 9.18 -17.22 -0.18
C THR A 73 8.99 -15.72 0.00
N GLY A 74 9.48 -14.92 -0.95
CA GLY A 74 9.48 -13.46 -0.86
C GLY A 74 10.44 -12.89 0.18
N LYS A 75 11.29 -13.69 0.83
CA LYS A 75 12.20 -13.20 1.89
C LYS A 75 13.40 -12.45 1.31
N ALA A 76 13.76 -11.32 1.91
CA ALA A 76 14.82 -10.44 1.45
C ALA A 76 15.95 -10.28 2.48
N LYS A 77 17.19 -10.13 2.01
CA LYS A 77 18.35 -9.83 2.88
C LYS A 77 18.28 -8.42 3.49
N ARG A 78 17.64 -7.48 2.78
CA ARG A 78 17.50 -6.06 3.17
C ARG A 78 16.03 -5.74 3.37
N THR A 79 15.59 -5.74 4.63
CA THR A 79 14.20 -5.47 5.02
C THR A 79 14.15 -4.78 6.39
N LEU A 80 12.99 -4.22 6.73
CA LEU A 80 12.66 -3.74 8.08
C LEU A 80 11.78 -4.72 8.86
N ASN A 81 11.30 -5.79 8.22
CA ASN A 81 10.38 -6.75 8.81
C ASN A 81 11.08 -8.10 9.08
N ASP A 82 11.04 -8.57 10.34
CA ASP A 82 11.67 -9.84 10.74
C ASP A 82 11.04 -11.06 10.05
N SER A 83 9.72 -11.06 9.78
CA SER A 83 9.07 -12.20 9.14
C SER A 83 9.50 -12.37 7.67
N HIS A 84 9.85 -11.27 7.01
CA HIS A 84 10.36 -11.23 5.63
C HIS A 84 11.90 -11.30 5.56
N LEU A 85 12.59 -11.48 6.68
CA LEU A 85 14.05 -11.50 6.68
C LEU A 85 14.60 -12.82 6.14
N LEU A 86 15.46 -12.74 5.13
CA LEU A 86 16.24 -13.87 4.63
C LEU A 86 17.34 -14.22 5.65
N ARG A 87 17.17 -15.37 6.31
CA ARG A 87 18.06 -15.84 7.36
C ARG A 87 19.28 -16.61 6.81
N GLU A 88 19.13 -17.29 5.69
CA GLU A 88 20.25 -17.99 5.06
C GLU A 88 21.37 -17.02 4.66
N ASP A 89 22.62 -17.44 4.87
CA ASP A 89 23.77 -16.66 4.44
C ASP A 89 24.08 -16.93 2.98
N VAL A 90 23.42 -16.18 2.12
CA VAL A 90 23.61 -16.25 0.68
C VAL A 90 24.73 -15.28 0.28
N GLU A 91 25.79 -15.85 -0.29
CA GLU A 91 26.80 -15.10 -1.03
C GLU A 91 26.21 -14.61 -2.36
N PHE A 92 26.45 -13.35 -2.68
CA PHE A 92 25.96 -12.74 -3.92
C PHE A 92 26.94 -11.69 -4.43
N ARG A 93 26.92 -11.46 -5.73
CA ARG A 93 27.75 -10.46 -6.42
C ARG A 93 26.88 -9.54 -7.25
N PRO A 94 27.03 -8.21 -7.10
CA PRO A 94 26.34 -7.27 -7.97
C PRO A 94 26.94 -7.32 -9.39
N LEU A 95 26.07 -7.37 -10.38
CA LEU A 95 26.39 -7.35 -11.81
C LEU A 95 25.78 -6.11 -12.45
N THR A 96 26.40 -5.63 -13.54
CA THR A 96 25.82 -4.58 -14.39
C THR A 96 25.68 -5.14 -15.80
N LEU A 97 24.44 -5.39 -16.21
CA LEU A 97 24.12 -5.87 -17.55
C LEU A 97 23.95 -4.67 -18.49
N MET A 98 24.54 -4.74 -19.68
CA MET A 98 24.28 -3.77 -20.74
C MET A 98 23.09 -4.24 -21.57
N VAL A 99 21.92 -3.69 -21.29
CA VAL A 99 20.67 -4.09 -21.94
C VAL A 99 20.51 -3.33 -23.25
N LEU A 100 20.29 -4.09 -24.31
CA LEU A 100 19.93 -3.60 -25.63
C LEU A 100 18.41 -3.60 -25.79
N VAL A 101 17.85 -2.42 -26.04
CA VAL A 101 16.42 -2.22 -26.26
C VAL A 101 16.21 -1.83 -27.73
N GLY A 102 15.47 -2.63 -28.48
CA GLY A 102 15.16 -2.39 -29.89
C GLY A 102 13.81 -1.71 -30.11
N PRO A 103 13.58 -1.08 -31.27
CA PRO A 103 12.28 -0.54 -31.64
C PRO A 103 11.24 -1.68 -31.72
N GLY A 104 10.16 -1.56 -30.94
CA GLY A 104 8.98 -2.44 -31.02
C GLY A 104 8.91 -3.63 -30.04
N ALA A 105 9.99 -3.99 -29.35
CA ALA A 105 10.03 -5.18 -28.48
C ALA A 105 10.47 -4.86 -27.03
N GLY A 106 9.89 -3.80 -26.45
CA GLY A 106 10.16 -3.41 -25.06
C GLY A 106 10.85 -2.05 -24.88
N GLY A 107 10.92 -1.21 -25.90
CA GLY A 107 11.30 0.21 -25.76
C GLY A 107 10.08 1.13 -25.64
N PRO A 108 10.21 2.33 -25.04
CA PRO A 108 9.15 3.33 -25.05
C PRO A 108 8.77 3.69 -26.50
N THR A 109 7.47 3.88 -26.74
CA THR A 109 6.93 4.23 -28.06
C THR A 109 7.59 5.52 -28.58
N GLY A 110 8.27 5.43 -29.73
CA GLY A 110 8.92 6.57 -30.39
C GLY A 110 10.45 6.50 -30.51
N SER A 111 11.13 5.50 -29.93
CA SER A 111 12.56 5.31 -30.15
C SER A 111 12.82 4.48 -31.42
N SER A 112 13.45 5.11 -32.43
CA SER A 112 13.87 4.44 -33.68
C SER A 112 15.29 3.82 -33.57
N GLU A 113 15.99 4.03 -32.46
CA GLU A 113 17.39 3.63 -32.27
C GLU A 113 17.54 2.56 -31.17
N MET A 114 18.51 1.67 -31.35
CA MET A 114 18.86 0.64 -30.36
C MET A 114 19.53 1.30 -29.16
N GLN A 115 18.85 1.36 -28.02
CA GLN A 115 19.40 1.98 -26.81
C GLN A 115 20.19 0.95 -25.99
N ARG A 116 21.33 1.39 -25.43
CA ARG A 116 22.13 0.62 -24.46
C ARG A 116 21.94 1.20 -23.06
N LEU A 117 21.33 0.43 -22.17
CA LEU A 117 21.04 0.86 -20.80
C LEU A 117 21.73 -0.06 -19.78
N PRO A 118 22.51 0.49 -18.83
CA PRO A 118 23.08 -0.31 -17.75
C PRO A 118 22.01 -0.66 -16.71
N ALA A 119 21.78 -1.95 -16.48
CA ALA A 119 20.88 -2.46 -15.44
C ALA A 119 21.67 -3.16 -14.33
N ARG A 120 21.47 -2.74 -13.08
CA ARG A 120 22.09 -3.35 -11.90
C ARG A 120 21.24 -4.52 -11.43
N VAL A 121 21.86 -5.68 -11.31
CA VAL A 121 21.24 -6.95 -10.89
C VAL A 121 22.21 -7.72 -9.99
N LEU A 122 21.78 -8.85 -9.45
CA LEU A 122 22.60 -9.77 -8.67
C LEU A 122 22.77 -11.08 -9.42
N ASP A 123 23.91 -11.74 -9.27
CA ASP A 123 24.14 -13.10 -9.78
C ASP A 123 23.12 -14.13 -9.26
N THR A 124 22.56 -13.86 -8.09
CA THR A 124 21.51 -14.64 -7.42
C THR A 124 20.09 -14.22 -7.79
N ASP A 125 19.88 -13.24 -8.69
CA ASP A 125 18.52 -12.94 -9.15
C ASP A 125 18.04 -14.05 -10.13
N THR A 126 16.75 -14.43 -10.02
CA THR A 126 16.10 -15.25 -11.06
C THR A 126 15.95 -14.47 -12.35
N ILE A 127 15.68 -15.15 -13.47
CA ILE A 127 15.52 -14.49 -14.76
C ILE A 127 14.32 -13.55 -14.75
N THR A 128 13.21 -13.91 -14.10
CA THR A 128 12.07 -13.00 -13.93
C THR A 128 12.46 -11.77 -13.10
N GLN A 129 13.18 -11.92 -11.98
CA GLN A 129 13.66 -10.78 -11.19
C GLN A 129 14.60 -9.86 -11.99
N VAL A 130 15.46 -10.44 -12.83
CA VAL A 130 16.31 -9.67 -13.76
C VAL A 130 15.45 -8.89 -14.74
N LYS A 131 14.45 -9.52 -15.38
CA LYS A 131 13.53 -8.85 -16.31
C LYS A 131 12.79 -7.69 -15.64
N GLU A 132 12.32 -7.86 -14.40
CA GLU A 132 11.68 -6.78 -13.62
C GLU A 132 12.63 -5.60 -13.39
N LYS A 133 13.86 -5.86 -12.93
CA LYS A 133 14.88 -4.82 -12.70
C LYS A 133 15.28 -4.10 -13.99
N VAL A 134 15.35 -4.83 -15.10
CA VAL A 134 15.62 -4.26 -16.42
C VAL A 134 14.46 -3.37 -16.87
N LEU A 135 13.21 -3.84 -16.78
CA LEU A 135 12.03 -3.05 -17.11
C LEU A 135 11.98 -1.75 -16.31
N ASP A 136 12.38 -1.78 -15.05
CA ASP A 136 12.46 -0.60 -14.19
C ASP A 136 13.48 0.45 -14.68
N GLN A 137 14.53 0.03 -15.38
CA GLN A 137 15.49 0.95 -16.02
C GLN A 137 15.00 1.44 -17.38
N VAL A 138 14.45 0.54 -18.21
CA VAL A 138 14.00 0.85 -19.57
C VAL A 138 12.81 1.80 -19.56
N TYR A 139 11.87 1.57 -18.65
CA TYR A 139 10.63 2.34 -18.52
C TYR A 139 10.66 3.34 -17.36
N LYS A 140 11.85 3.82 -17.00
CA LYS A 140 12.01 4.84 -15.96
C LYS A 140 11.22 6.10 -16.35
N GLY A 141 10.31 6.54 -15.47
CA GLY A 141 9.43 7.69 -15.73
C GLY A 141 8.15 7.35 -16.51
N THR A 142 7.95 6.09 -16.92
CA THR A 142 6.69 5.61 -17.49
C THR A 142 5.81 5.01 -16.37
N PRO A 143 4.49 5.32 -16.32
CA PRO A 143 3.55 4.71 -15.38
C PRO A 143 3.54 3.18 -15.48
N PHE A 144 3.36 2.46 -14.37
CA PHE A 144 3.45 0.99 -14.37
C PHE A 144 2.41 0.34 -15.28
N SER A 145 1.17 0.85 -15.31
CA SER A 145 0.08 0.35 -16.16
C SER A 145 0.36 0.39 -17.67
N GLN A 146 1.31 1.23 -18.12
CA GLN A 146 1.67 1.38 -19.53
C GLN A 146 2.87 0.51 -19.94
N ARG A 147 3.46 -0.24 -19.01
CA ARG A 147 4.64 -1.08 -19.26
C ARG A 147 4.21 -2.46 -19.75
N PRO A 148 5.03 -3.14 -20.58
CA PRO A 148 4.79 -4.53 -20.93
C PRO A 148 4.88 -5.42 -19.69
N SER A 149 4.09 -6.49 -19.68
CA SER A 149 4.20 -7.54 -18.66
C SER A 149 5.57 -8.21 -18.72
N VAL A 150 6.11 -8.57 -17.56
CA VAL A 150 7.38 -9.31 -17.45
C VAL A 150 7.34 -10.67 -18.16
N HIS A 151 6.13 -11.26 -18.28
CA HIS A 151 5.91 -12.53 -18.96
C HIS A 151 5.73 -12.38 -20.48
N ALA A 152 5.51 -11.16 -20.98
CA ALA A 152 5.42 -10.89 -22.41
C ALA A 152 6.79 -10.71 -23.07
N LEU A 153 7.88 -10.79 -22.29
CA LEU A 153 9.24 -10.52 -22.74
C LEU A 153 10.17 -11.69 -22.40
N ASP A 154 11.03 -12.00 -23.37
CA ASP A 154 12.13 -12.92 -23.23
C ASP A 154 13.43 -12.14 -23.04
N LEU A 155 14.34 -12.69 -22.23
CA LEU A 155 15.67 -12.15 -22.02
C LEU A 155 16.69 -12.97 -22.81
N GLU A 156 17.21 -12.41 -23.88
CA GLU A 156 18.29 -13.00 -24.67
C GLU A 156 19.65 -12.55 -24.15
N TRP A 157 20.51 -13.52 -23.87
CA TRP A 157 21.91 -13.33 -23.56
C TRP A 157 22.78 -13.45 -24.82
N ARG A 158 23.68 -12.49 -25.03
CA ARG A 158 24.63 -12.48 -26.16
C ARG A 158 26.06 -12.47 -25.65
N SER A 159 26.77 -13.57 -25.86
CA SER A 159 28.19 -13.72 -25.54
C SER A 159 29.00 -13.87 -26.82
N GLY A 160 29.44 -12.74 -27.39
CA GLY A 160 30.40 -12.69 -28.50
C GLY A 160 30.17 -13.73 -29.61
N LEU A 161 31.17 -14.59 -29.84
CA LEU A 161 31.19 -15.62 -30.88
C LEU A 161 30.24 -16.82 -30.63
N ALA A 162 29.63 -16.92 -29.45
CA ALA A 162 28.85 -18.08 -29.02
C ALA A 162 27.34 -18.02 -29.37
N GLY A 163 26.90 -16.98 -30.10
CA GLY A 163 25.49 -16.82 -30.50
C GLY A 163 24.62 -16.13 -29.45
N HIS A 164 23.31 -16.40 -29.49
CA HIS A 164 22.34 -15.91 -28.51
C HIS A 164 21.73 -17.08 -27.73
N LEU A 165 21.42 -16.84 -26.45
CA LEU A 165 20.76 -17.81 -25.56
C LEU A 165 19.58 -17.13 -24.89
N THR A 166 18.37 -17.65 -25.06
CA THR A 166 17.22 -17.19 -24.29
C THR A 166 17.28 -17.75 -22.89
N LEU A 167 17.27 -16.87 -21.89
CA LEU A 167 17.28 -17.24 -20.47
C LEU A 167 15.84 -17.39 -19.98
N SER A 168 15.59 -18.38 -19.14
CA SER A 168 14.29 -18.61 -18.49
C SER A 168 14.48 -19.08 -17.04
N ASP A 169 13.46 -18.88 -16.21
CA ASP A 169 13.49 -19.36 -14.81
C ASP A 169 13.54 -20.89 -14.73
N GLU A 170 13.02 -21.57 -15.74
CA GLU A 170 13.06 -23.02 -15.89
C GLU A 170 13.40 -23.39 -17.34
N ASP A 171 14.33 -24.33 -17.51
CA ASP A 171 14.67 -24.94 -18.80
C ASP A 171 15.20 -26.37 -18.62
N LEU A 172 15.65 -26.99 -19.72
CA LEU A 172 16.24 -28.32 -19.72
C LEU A 172 17.53 -28.43 -18.88
N THR A 173 18.14 -27.30 -18.52
CA THR A 173 19.36 -27.26 -17.70
C THR A 173 19.07 -27.05 -16.22
N SER A 174 17.81 -26.82 -15.82
CA SER A 174 17.42 -26.58 -14.44
C SER A 174 17.76 -27.74 -13.51
N VAL A 175 18.41 -27.41 -12.39
CA VAL A 175 18.86 -28.40 -11.41
C VAL A 175 17.67 -28.95 -10.62
N THR A 176 17.40 -30.25 -10.78
CA THR A 176 16.36 -30.97 -10.05
C THR A 176 16.98 -32.02 -9.12
N GLN A 177 16.64 -31.98 -7.83
CA GLN A 177 17.15 -32.90 -6.79
C GLN A 177 16.04 -33.22 -5.78
N ASN A 178 15.77 -34.50 -5.53
CA ASN A 178 14.83 -34.98 -4.49
C ASN A 178 13.46 -34.27 -4.54
N HIS A 179 12.80 -34.24 -5.70
CA HIS A 179 11.53 -33.52 -5.91
C HIS A 179 11.60 -31.99 -5.75
N TRP A 180 12.80 -31.41 -5.72
CA TRP A 180 12.99 -29.97 -5.71
C TRP A 180 13.66 -29.51 -7.00
N LYS A 181 13.05 -28.58 -7.72
CA LYS A 181 13.66 -27.92 -8.87
C LYS A 181 14.05 -26.50 -8.49
N ARG A 182 15.32 -26.15 -8.74
CA ARG A 182 15.84 -24.81 -8.45
C ARG A 182 15.52 -23.88 -9.62
N LEU A 183 14.97 -22.70 -9.33
CA LEU A 183 14.84 -21.63 -10.32
C LEU A 183 16.21 -21.19 -10.83
N ASN A 184 16.34 -21.04 -12.13
CA ASN A 184 17.56 -20.61 -12.79
C ASN A 184 17.87 -19.14 -12.45
N THR A 185 19.14 -18.84 -12.22
CA THR A 185 19.65 -17.50 -11.92
C THR A 185 20.73 -17.09 -12.90
N LEU A 186 21.19 -15.84 -12.87
CA LEU A 186 22.35 -15.43 -13.68
C LEU A 186 23.61 -16.25 -13.37
N GLN A 187 23.80 -16.63 -12.10
CA GLN A 187 24.88 -17.51 -11.68
C GLN A 187 24.77 -18.91 -12.30
N HIS A 188 23.55 -19.46 -12.45
CA HIS A 188 23.31 -20.75 -13.12
C HIS A 188 23.84 -20.74 -14.56
N TYR A 189 23.54 -19.68 -15.30
CA TYR A 189 24.04 -19.47 -16.66
C TYR A 189 25.48 -18.96 -16.75
N LYS A 190 26.17 -18.81 -15.59
CA LYS A 190 27.55 -18.31 -15.49
C LYS A 190 27.75 -16.95 -16.17
N VAL A 191 26.73 -16.09 -16.09
CA VAL A 191 26.82 -14.72 -16.59
C VAL A 191 27.84 -13.96 -15.73
N LEU A 192 28.84 -13.35 -16.36
CA LEU A 192 29.91 -12.62 -15.69
C LEU A 192 29.65 -11.10 -15.75
N GLY A 193 30.34 -10.33 -14.92
CA GLY A 193 30.21 -8.88 -14.94
C GLY A 193 31.19 -8.25 -15.94
N GLY A 194 30.67 -7.62 -17.02
CA GLY A 194 31.43 -6.70 -17.90
C GLY A 194 31.28 -6.98 -19.40
N GLN A 195 31.12 -5.91 -20.22
CA GLN A 195 30.95 -5.88 -21.70
C GLN A 195 29.90 -6.82 -22.35
N GLU A 196 29.23 -7.67 -21.58
CA GLU A 196 28.25 -8.63 -22.07
C GLU A 196 26.86 -7.99 -22.20
N GLN A 197 26.12 -8.43 -23.23
CA GLN A 197 24.90 -7.76 -23.70
C GLN A 197 23.68 -8.64 -23.46
N GLY A 198 22.74 -8.13 -22.65
CA GLY A 198 21.39 -8.66 -22.58
C GLY A 198 20.51 -7.96 -23.61
N ARG A 199 19.52 -8.62 -24.17
CA ARG A 199 18.53 -8.02 -25.06
C ARG A 199 17.13 -8.47 -24.64
N LEU A 200 16.21 -7.52 -24.52
CA LEU A 200 14.79 -7.85 -24.36
C LEU A 200 14.16 -8.03 -25.74
N VAL A 201 13.39 -9.10 -25.89
CA VAL A 201 12.65 -9.42 -27.12
C VAL A 201 11.22 -9.79 -26.73
N GLY A 202 10.25 -9.48 -27.59
CA GLY A 202 8.87 -9.90 -27.39
C GLY A 202 8.80 -11.42 -27.39
N SER A 203 8.17 -12.00 -26.39
CA SER A 203 8.06 -13.46 -26.29
C SER A 203 7.25 -13.99 -27.46
N GLN A 204 7.77 -15.03 -28.13
CA GLN A 204 7.03 -15.77 -29.16
C GLN A 204 6.20 -16.93 -28.57
N ALA A 205 6.31 -17.15 -27.26
CA ALA A 205 5.50 -18.14 -26.56
C ALA A 205 4.04 -17.66 -26.47
N PRO A 206 3.05 -18.57 -26.60
CA PRO A 206 1.66 -18.22 -26.36
C PRO A 206 1.51 -17.66 -24.95
N THR A 207 0.73 -16.59 -24.81
CA THR A 207 0.42 -16.03 -23.50
C THR A 207 -0.30 -17.10 -22.66
N PRO A 208 -0.17 -17.12 -21.32
CA PRO A 208 -0.87 -18.10 -20.50
C PRO A 208 -2.40 -18.07 -20.71
N SER A 209 -2.94 -16.98 -21.26
CA SER A 209 -4.34 -16.82 -21.66
C SER A 209 -4.76 -17.65 -22.88
N ASP A 210 -3.82 -18.20 -23.66
CA ASP A 210 -4.10 -18.99 -24.87
C ASP A 210 -3.95 -20.50 -24.65
N ILE A 211 -3.60 -20.94 -23.44
CA ILE A 211 -3.51 -22.36 -23.07
C ILE A 211 -4.88 -22.75 -22.51
N PRO A 212 -5.61 -23.71 -23.13
CA PRO A 212 -6.84 -24.23 -22.54
C PRO A 212 -6.51 -24.73 -21.14
N MET A 213 -7.29 -24.32 -20.14
CA MET A 213 -7.19 -24.81 -18.77
C MET A 213 -7.38 -26.32 -18.76
N LEU A 214 -6.30 -27.07 -18.97
CA LEU A 214 -6.20 -28.43 -18.50
C LEU A 214 -6.14 -28.30 -16.99
N GLU A 215 -7.17 -28.84 -16.34
CA GLU A 215 -7.19 -29.09 -14.91
C GLU A 215 -5.82 -29.64 -14.51
N ASP A 216 -5.09 -28.88 -13.67
CA ASP A 216 -3.85 -29.35 -13.05
C ASP A 216 -4.22 -30.53 -12.16
N GLY A 217 -4.22 -31.71 -12.77
CA GLY A 217 -4.01 -32.96 -12.07
C GLY A 217 -2.65 -32.88 -11.39
N GLU A 218 -2.62 -33.27 -10.12
CA GLU A 218 -1.44 -33.44 -9.28
C GLU A 218 -0.47 -34.51 -9.85
N GLU A 219 0.01 -34.36 -11.08
CA GLU A 219 0.94 -35.29 -11.71
C GLU A 219 2.37 -34.73 -11.67
N GLY A 220 3.05 -35.06 -10.56
CA GLY A 220 4.50 -34.97 -10.42
C GLY A 220 4.93 -33.90 -9.45
N GLY A 221 4.76 -34.14 -8.14
CA GLY A 221 5.04 -33.22 -7.03
C GLY A 221 6.48 -32.71 -6.90
N VAL A 222 6.96 -31.96 -7.90
CA VAL A 222 8.24 -31.25 -7.90
C VAL A 222 7.99 -29.84 -7.38
N ARG A 223 8.58 -29.51 -6.22
CA ARG A 223 8.47 -28.19 -5.60
C ARG A 223 9.57 -27.26 -6.12
N LEU A 224 9.20 -26.02 -6.42
CA LEU A 224 10.15 -24.99 -6.82
C LEU A 224 10.85 -24.36 -5.60
N TRP A 225 12.12 -24.03 -5.74
CA TRP A 225 12.86 -23.26 -4.73
C TRP A 225 13.89 -22.32 -5.39
N HIS A 226 14.23 -21.23 -4.71
CA HIS A 226 15.22 -20.28 -5.21
C HIS A 226 16.51 -20.28 -4.36
N LEU A 227 16.47 -19.59 -3.22
CA LEU A 227 17.58 -19.47 -2.27
C LEU A 227 17.38 -20.39 -1.08
N VAL A 228 16.13 -20.58 -0.66
CA VAL A 228 15.76 -21.42 0.48
C VAL A 228 14.74 -22.46 0.04
N LYS A 229 15.01 -23.74 0.35
CA LYS A 229 13.98 -24.78 0.25
C LYS A 229 13.01 -24.59 1.40
N ALA A 230 11.70 -24.52 1.12
CA ALA A 230 10.73 -24.56 2.20
C ALA A 230 10.96 -25.86 2.98
N THR A 231 11.18 -25.75 4.30
CA THR A 231 11.29 -26.93 5.16
C THR A 231 10.02 -27.74 4.98
N GLU A 232 10.15 -29.04 4.65
CA GLU A 232 9.01 -29.96 4.56
C GLU A 232 8.17 -29.84 5.83
N GLU A 233 6.98 -29.25 5.73
CA GLU A 233 5.89 -29.57 6.64
C GLU A 233 5.55 -31.04 6.34
N PRO A 234 5.73 -31.99 7.30
CA PRO A 234 5.18 -33.31 7.13
C PRO A 234 3.66 -33.17 7.29
N GLU A 235 2.97 -32.93 6.18
CA GLU A 235 1.53 -33.10 6.15
C GLU A 235 1.18 -34.54 6.49
N GLY A 236 0.38 -34.68 7.55
CA GLY A 236 -0.46 -35.85 7.76
C GLY A 236 0.13 -37.02 8.55
N VAL A 237 0.26 -36.89 9.88
CA VAL A 237 -0.28 -37.93 10.80
C VAL A 237 -0.78 -37.29 12.11
N LYS A 238 -2.11 -37.16 12.19
CA LYS A 238 -2.97 -37.18 13.40
C LYS A 238 -2.76 -36.08 14.46
N ALA A 239 -3.73 -35.16 14.46
CA ALA A 239 -4.09 -34.28 15.55
C ALA A 239 -4.29 -35.04 16.88
N ARG A 240 -3.34 -34.92 17.83
CA ARG A 240 -3.65 -34.85 19.28
C ARG A 240 -2.50 -34.46 20.23
N ARG A 241 -1.30 -34.09 19.76
CA ARG A 241 -0.16 -33.75 20.66
C ARG A 241 0.63 -32.49 20.27
N SER A 242 0.02 -31.54 19.55
CA SER A 242 0.75 -30.40 18.94
C SER A 242 1.01 -29.18 19.83
N SER A 243 0.32 -28.99 20.96
CA SER A 243 0.40 -27.71 21.67
C SER A 243 1.76 -27.44 22.35
N LEU A 244 2.51 -28.47 22.76
CA LEU A 244 3.81 -28.29 23.43
C LEU A 244 4.94 -28.01 22.44
N ARG A 245 4.97 -28.71 21.30
CA ARG A 245 5.98 -28.52 20.24
C ARG A 245 5.80 -27.21 19.48
N GLU A 246 4.56 -26.79 19.29
CA GLU A 246 4.23 -25.49 18.70
C GLU A 246 4.69 -24.35 19.61
N ARG A 247 4.43 -24.46 20.92
CA ARG A 247 4.88 -23.51 21.94
C ARG A 247 6.41 -23.52 22.14
N GLU A 248 7.08 -24.65 21.92
CA GLU A 248 8.54 -24.76 21.88
C GLU A 248 9.15 -24.14 20.63
N ARG A 249 8.49 -24.25 19.46
CA ARG A 249 8.90 -23.59 18.21
C ARG A 249 8.65 -22.09 18.25
N GLU A 250 7.55 -21.66 18.87
CA GLU A 250 7.27 -20.26 19.17
C GLU A 250 8.29 -19.69 20.17
N ARG A 251 8.69 -20.48 21.19
CA ARG A 251 9.83 -20.14 22.06
C ARG A 251 11.18 -20.13 21.35
N ALA A 252 11.38 -20.96 20.32
CA ALA A 252 12.59 -20.95 19.50
C ALA A 252 12.62 -19.75 18.53
N ARG A 253 11.45 -19.30 18.04
CA ARG A 253 11.27 -18.02 17.33
C ARG A 253 11.41 -16.82 18.25
N ALA A 254 11.09 -16.96 19.54
CA ALA A 254 11.29 -15.97 20.59
C ALA A 254 12.72 -15.97 21.18
N LYS A 255 13.65 -16.79 20.66
CA LYS A 255 15.08 -16.59 20.92
C LYS A 255 15.47 -15.29 20.24
N ALA A 256 16.13 -14.41 21.00
CA ALA A 256 16.59 -13.10 20.54
C ALA A 256 17.13 -13.20 19.12
N ILE A 257 16.63 -12.34 18.22
CA ILE A 257 17.09 -12.22 16.84
C ILE A 257 18.63 -12.29 16.87
N PRO A 258 19.25 -13.33 16.29
CA PRO A 258 20.69 -13.41 16.24
C PRO A 258 21.29 -12.07 15.79
N GLU A 259 22.31 -11.60 16.50
CA GLU A 259 22.83 -10.22 16.41
C GLU A 259 23.12 -9.76 14.96
N ILE A 260 23.51 -10.71 14.10
CA ILE A 260 23.75 -10.50 12.66
C ILE A 260 22.48 -10.02 11.93
N TYR A 261 21.32 -10.61 12.23
CA TYR A 261 20.04 -10.22 11.64
C TYR A 261 19.56 -8.87 12.17
N LEU A 262 19.78 -8.59 13.47
CA LEU A 262 19.51 -7.28 14.03
C LEU A 262 20.35 -6.20 13.34
N THR A 263 21.62 -6.48 13.07
CA THR A 263 22.52 -5.56 12.35
C THR A 263 22.02 -5.25 10.93
N ARG A 264 21.48 -6.25 10.22
CA ARG A 264 20.86 -6.06 8.90
C ARG A 264 19.63 -5.15 8.98
N LEU A 265 18.74 -5.36 9.94
CA LEU A 265 17.57 -4.51 10.19
C LEU A 265 17.97 -3.07 10.55
N LEU A 266 18.97 -2.91 11.43
CA LEU A 266 19.51 -1.61 11.83
C LEU A 266 20.16 -0.86 10.66
N SER A 267 20.89 -1.58 9.80
CA SER A 267 21.48 -1.01 8.59
C SER A 267 20.40 -0.51 7.64
N MET A 268 19.36 -1.33 7.39
CA MET A 268 18.22 -0.94 6.56
C MET A 268 17.54 0.31 7.13
N LYS A 269 17.27 0.34 8.44
CA LYS A 269 16.70 1.50 9.13
C LYS A 269 17.56 2.74 8.89
N GLY A 270 18.86 2.66 9.16
CA GLY A 270 19.79 3.78 9.00
C GLY A 270 19.77 4.36 7.59
N THR A 271 19.66 3.51 6.56
CA THR A 271 19.60 3.98 5.16
C THR A 271 18.28 4.63 4.76
N LEU A 272 17.16 4.24 5.38
CA LEU A 272 15.84 4.79 5.08
C LEU A 272 15.46 5.98 5.98
N GLN A 273 16.16 6.17 7.10
CA GLN A 273 15.85 7.14 8.15
C GLN A 273 15.49 8.53 7.59
N LYS A 274 16.34 9.11 6.75
CA LYS A 274 16.09 10.44 6.16
C LYS A 274 14.79 10.50 5.36
N PHE A 275 14.50 9.49 4.54
CA PHE A 275 13.27 9.47 3.73
C PHE A 275 12.01 9.33 4.59
N VAL A 276 12.11 8.55 5.67
CA VAL A 276 11.01 8.43 6.65
C VAL A 276 10.81 9.75 7.38
N ASP A 277 11.88 10.40 7.83
CA ASP A 277 11.81 11.69 8.52
C ASP A 277 11.25 12.78 7.60
N ASP A 278 11.70 12.86 6.35
CA ASP A 278 11.20 13.81 5.34
C ASP A 278 9.70 13.57 5.07
N THR A 279 9.28 12.30 5.00
CA THR A 279 7.86 11.93 4.82
C THR A 279 7.01 12.32 6.02
N PHE A 280 7.46 11.97 7.23
CA PHE A 280 6.73 12.30 8.46
C PHE A 280 6.67 13.80 8.68
N GLN A 281 7.76 14.52 8.36
CA GLN A 281 7.78 15.96 8.41
C GLN A 281 6.82 16.57 7.38
N ALA A 282 6.72 16.03 6.16
CA ALA A 282 5.77 16.53 5.16
C ALA A 282 4.30 16.33 5.60
N ILE A 283 3.98 15.17 6.18
CA ILE A 283 2.64 14.84 6.69
C ILE A 283 2.29 15.68 7.92
N LEU A 284 3.21 15.75 8.87
CA LEU A 284 3.07 16.42 10.18
C LEU A 284 3.73 17.81 10.16
N SER A 285 3.68 18.52 9.03
CA SER A 285 4.40 19.78 8.90
C SER A 285 3.84 20.86 9.84
N VAL A 286 4.76 21.47 10.60
CA VAL A 286 4.57 22.59 11.54
C VAL A 286 4.81 23.95 10.86
N ASN A 287 5.59 23.95 9.78
CA ASN A 287 6.11 25.18 9.16
C ASN A 287 5.24 25.70 7.99
N ARG A 288 4.07 25.13 7.77
CA ARG A 288 3.13 25.51 6.72
C ARG A 288 1.75 25.74 7.31
N PRO A 289 0.91 26.58 6.68
CA PRO A 289 -0.49 26.67 7.08
C PRO A 289 -1.13 25.29 7.00
N VAL A 290 -1.85 24.91 8.07
CA VAL A 290 -2.62 23.67 8.13
C VAL A 290 -3.69 23.72 7.04
N PRO A 291 -3.91 22.64 6.26
CA PRO A 291 -4.98 22.61 5.26
C PRO A 291 -6.32 23.02 5.87
N ILE A 292 -7.08 23.86 5.16
CA ILE A 292 -8.35 24.44 5.65
C ILE A 292 -9.31 23.33 6.11
N ALA A 293 -9.39 22.22 5.36
CA ALA A 293 -10.21 21.07 5.73
C ALA A 293 -9.78 20.40 7.05
N VAL A 294 -8.47 20.34 7.34
CA VAL A 294 -7.97 19.78 8.61
C VAL A 294 -8.33 20.72 9.76
N LYS A 295 -8.14 22.04 9.58
CA LYS A 295 -8.55 23.02 10.58
C LYS A 295 -10.07 22.93 10.84
N TYR A 296 -10.88 22.94 9.78
CA TYR A 296 -12.33 22.81 9.88
C TYR A 296 -12.76 21.53 10.61
N LEU A 297 -12.14 20.39 10.29
CA LEU A 297 -12.42 19.12 10.98
C LEU A 297 -12.05 19.20 12.47
N PHE A 298 -10.91 19.79 12.80
CA PHE A 298 -10.45 19.89 14.18
C PHE A 298 -11.29 20.87 15.00
N ASP A 299 -11.66 22.01 14.43
CA ASP A 299 -12.57 22.97 15.05
C ASP A 299 -13.95 22.32 15.29
N PHE A 300 -14.46 21.54 14.34
CA PHE A 300 -15.69 20.76 14.49
C PHE A 300 -15.61 19.72 15.63
N LEU A 301 -14.47 19.04 15.78
CA LEU A 301 -14.26 18.09 16.88
C LEU A 301 -14.18 18.80 18.24
N ASP A 302 -13.58 19.99 18.29
CA ASP A 302 -13.49 20.79 19.51
C ASP A 302 -14.87 21.34 19.92
N GLU A 303 -15.67 21.86 18.97
CA GLU A 303 -17.07 22.26 19.19
C GLU A 303 -17.92 21.08 19.71
N LEU A 304 -17.68 19.88 19.19
CA LEU A 304 -18.36 18.67 19.63
C LEU A 304 -18.00 18.28 21.05
N ALA A 305 -16.73 18.37 21.41
CA ALA A 305 -16.28 18.07 22.77
C ALA A 305 -16.87 19.05 23.78
N GLU A 306 -16.88 20.36 23.47
CA GLU A 306 -17.49 21.39 24.31
C GLU A 306 -18.99 21.14 24.52
N LYS A 307 -19.72 20.84 23.44
CA LYS A 307 -21.17 20.53 23.51
C LYS A 307 -21.49 19.33 24.39
N HIS A 308 -20.58 18.35 24.48
CA HIS A 308 -20.77 17.13 25.27
C HIS A 308 -20.06 17.17 26.63
N GLY A 309 -19.45 18.30 27.01
CA GLY A 309 -18.74 18.45 28.29
C GLY A 309 -17.47 17.58 28.41
N ILE A 310 -16.82 17.28 27.29
CA ILE A 310 -15.55 16.54 27.26
C ILE A 310 -14.41 17.55 27.40
N GLU A 311 -13.86 17.65 28.60
CA GLU A 311 -12.75 18.58 28.91
C GLU A 311 -11.37 17.91 28.82
N ASP A 312 -11.31 16.58 28.71
CA ASP A 312 -10.07 15.82 28.71
C ASP A 312 -9.26 16.02 27.40
N PRO A 313 -8.04 16.60 27.46
CA PRO A 313 -7.20 16.83 26.29
C PRO A 313 -6.73 15.53 25.61
N GLU A 314 -6.61 14.43 26.37
CA GLU A 314 -6.20 13.13 25.84
C GLU A 314 -7.30 12.53 24.95
N THR A 315 -8.55 12.61 25.37
CA THR A 315 -9.71 12.21 24.56
C THR A 315 -9.80 13.00 23.25
N LEU A 316 -9.64 14.32 23.31
CA LEU A 316 -9.59 15.19 22.12
C LEU A 316 -8.44 14.82 21.17
N HIS A 317 -7.29 14.45 21.73
CA HIS A 317 -6.16 13.97 20.94
C HIS A 317 -6.46 12.68 20.20
N ILE A 318 -7.08 11.71 20.88
CA ILE A 318 -7.49 10.44 20.28
C ILE A 318 -8.46 10.69 19.12
N TRP A 319 -9.43 11.59 19.28
CA TRP A 319 -10.39 11.95 18.22
C TRP A 319 -9.71 12.52 16.98
N LYS A 320 -8.77 13.46 17.16
CA LYS A 320 -8.00 14.08 16.07
C LYS A 320 -7.08 13.08 15.37
N THR A 321 -6.39 12.23 16.13
CA THR A 321 -5.51 11.18 15.59
C THR A 321 -6.30 10.11 14.82
N ASN A 322 -7.43 9.66 15.36
CA ASN A 322 -8.26 8.64 14.72
C ASN A 322 -8.96 9.17 13.46
N SER A 323 -9.45 10.41 13.48
CA SER A 323 -10.18 11.00 12.35
C SER A 323 -9.29 11.28 11.14
N LEU A 324 -8.05 11.76 11.35
CA LEU A 324 -7.14 12.17 10.28
C LEU A 324 -5.95 11.21 10.08
N LEU A 325 -5.13 11.03 11.11
CA LEU A 325 -3.83 10.37 10.98
C LEU A 325 -3.99 8.87 10.69
N LEU A 326 -4.84 8.18 11.45
CA LEU A 326 -5.05 6.74 11.28
C LEU A 326 -5.92 6.39 10.07
N ARG A 327 -6.92 7.21 9.75
CA ARG A 327 -7.86 6.93 8.66
C ARG A 327 -7.32 7.30 7.30
N PHE A 328 -6.68 8.46 7.17
CA PHE A 328 -6.19 8.95 5.90
C PHE A 328 -4.70 8.65 5.70
N TRP A 329 -3.83 9.11 6.61
CA TRP A 329 -2.38 9.07 6.39
C TRP A 329 -1.78 7.67 6.50
N VAL A 330 -2.20 6.86 7.48
CA VAL A 330 -1.79 5.44 7.55
C VAL A 330 -2.24 4.69 6.31
N ASN A 331 -3.45 4.96 5.80
CA ASN A 331 -3.95 4.33 4.58
C ASN A 331 -3.11 4.74 3.35
N ALA A 332 -2.78 6.02 3.22
CA ALA A 332 -1.89 6.55 2.17
C ALA A 332 -0.48 5.94 2.22
N LEU A 333 0.07 5.70 3.42
CA LEU A 333 1.37 5.07 3.62
C LEU A 333 1.36 3.57 3.27
N LYS A 334 0.31 2.85 3.69
CA LYS A 334 0.19 1.40 3.45
C LYS A 334 -0.19 1.08 2.01
N ASN A 335 -0.93 1.96 1.35
CA ASN A 335 -1.48 1.72 0.02
C ASN A 335 -1.02 2.78 -0.99
N PRO A 336 0.28 2.83 -1.33
CA PRO A 336 0.82 3.82 -2.26
C PRO A 336 0.24 3.70 -3.69
N GLN A 337 -0.31 2.53 -4.06
CA GLN A 337 -1.05 2.31 -5.31
C GLN A 337 -2.32 3.17 -5.44
N LEU A 338 -2.85 3.70 -4.34
CA LEU A 338 -3.95 4.68 -4.37
C LEU A 338 -3.48 6.05 -4.86
N LEU A 339 -2.18 6.33 -4.76
CA LEU A 339 -1.58 7.63 -5.07
C LEU A 339 -0.76 7.59 -6.37
N PHE A 340 -0.09 6.48 -6.64
CA PHE A 340 0.87 6.34 -7.73
C PHE A 340 0.58 5.10 -8.58
N ASP A 341 0.79 5.23 -9.89
CA ASP A 341 0.77 4.08 -10.82
C ASP A 341 2.09 3.31 -10.75
N VAL A 342 2.21 2.51 -9.69
CA VAL A 342 3.40 1.73 -9.33
C VAL A 342 3.01 0.32 -8.93
N ARG A 343 3.90 -0.65 -9.19
CA ARG A 343 3.82 -1.99 -8.60
C ARG A 343 4.50 -1.98 -7.24
N VAL A 344 3.80 -2.50 -6.24
CA VAL A 344 4.33 -2.73 -4.89
C VAL A 344 4.62 -4.23 -4.77
N SER A 345 5.84 -4.59 -4.40
CA SER A 345 6.19 -5.98 -4.08
C SER A 345 5.88 -6.30 -2.63
N ASP A 346 5.67 -7.57 -2.29
CA ASP A 346 5.38 -8.02 -0.92
C ASP A 346 6.43 -7.55 0.10
N ASN A 347 7.69 -7.44 -0.31
CA ASN A 347 8.76 -6.90 0.55
C ASN A 347 8.59 -5.41 0.82
N VAL A 348 8.23 -4.63 -0.20
CA VAL A 348 7.98 -3.20 -0.05
C VAL A 348 6.75 -2.99 0.82
N ASP A 349 5.67 -3.74 0.58
CA ASP A 349 4.46 -3.70 1.39
C ASP A 349 4.75 -4.02 2.87
N ALA A 350 5.50 -5.10 3.13
CA ALA A 350 5.91 -5.47 4.47
C ALA A 350 6.74 -4.38 5.17
N ILE A 351 7.59 -3.65 4.44
CA ILE A 351 8.38 -2.54 4.97
C ILE A 351 7.51 -1.31 5.22
N LEU A 352 6.60 -0.97 4.30
CA LEU A 352 5.63 0.10 4.46
C LEU A 352 4.73 -0.14 5.66
N ALA A 353 4.34 -1.39 5.94
CA ALA A 353 3.61 -1.76 7.13
C ALA A 353 4.40 -1.46 8.43
N VAL A 354 5.71 -1.74 8.48
CA VAL A 354 6.55 -1.37 9.64
C VAL A 354 6.65 0.15 9.80
N ILE A 355 6.80 0.89 8.71
CA ILE A 355 6.86 2.36 8.73
C ILE A 355 5.52 2.95 9.17
N ALA A 356 4.40 2.45 8.63
CA ALA A 356 3.06 2.86 9.02
C ALA A 356 2.80 2.57 10.50
N GLN A 357 3.22 1.41 11.02
CA GLN A 357 3.11 1.13 12.45
C GLN A 357 3.97 2.09 13.28
N THR A 358 5.17 2.43 12.82
CA THR A 358 6.02 3.43 13.48
C THR A 358 5.37 4.82 13.48
N PHE A 359 4.65 5.17 12.42
CA PHE A 359 3.86 6.39 12.35
C PHE A 359 2.72 6.37 13.38
N ILE A 360 1.94 5.29 13.47
CA ILE A 360 0.89 5.11 14.50
C ILE A 360 1.48 5.26 15.90
N ASP A 361 2.56 4.54 16.20
CA ASP A 361 3.23 4.56 17.50
C ASP A 361 3.80 5.96 17.84
N SER A 362 4.08 6.80 16.84
CA SER A 362 4.50 8.19 17.06
C SER A 362 3.36 9.14 17.43
N CYS A 363 2.13 8.75 17.08
CA CYS A 363 0.90 9.50 17.31
C CYS A 363 0.14 9.05 18.56
N THR A 364 0.53 7.95 19.22
CA THR A 364 -0.06 7.54 20.49
C THR A 364 0.54 8.30 21.67
N LEU A 365 -0.24 8.41 22.76
CA LEU A 365 0.15 9.10 24.00
C LEU A 365 0.89 8.19 25.00
N SER A 366 0.89 6.88 24.77
CA SER A 366 1.54 5.93 25.68
C SER A 366 3.07 5.99 25.59
N GLU A 367 3.72 6.38 26.69
CA GLU A 367 5.15 6.13 26.89
C GLU A 367 5.39 4.62 27.06
N HIS A 368 5.52 3.89 25.96
CA HIS A 368 6.03 2.52 26.06
C HIS A 368 7.48 2.57 26.55
N LYS A 369 7.72 2.11 27.78
CA LYS A 369 9.03 1.64 28.22
C LYS A 369 9.39 0.41 27.38
N VAL A 370 9.98 0.62 26.20
CA VAL A 370 10.30 -0.47 25.27
C VAL A 370 11.44 -1.33 25.84
N GLY A 371 11.07 -2.39 26.54
CA GLY A 371 11.91 -3.55 26.72
C GLY A 371 11.99 -4.34 25.41
N ARG A 372 13.19 -4.38 24.83
CA ARG A 372 13.64 -5.25 23.71
C ARG A 372 13.05 -4.94 22.32
N VAL A 373 13.84 -4.13 21.60
CA VAL A 373 14.07 -4.19 20.14
C VAL A 373 12.81 -4.25 19.26
N ARG A 374 11.94 -3.26 19.39
CA ARG A 374 11.39 -2.60 18.20
C ARG A 374 12.33 -1.44 17.93
N VAL A 375 12.88 -1.34 16.73
CA VAL A 375 13.88 -0.32 16.40
C VAL A 375 13.19 1.03 16.24
N ALA A 376 12.60 1.54 17.32
CA ALA A 376 11.84 2.78 17.39
C ALA A 376 12.67 3.92 16.77
N LEU A 377 12.17 4.49 15.68
CA LEU A 377 12.63 5.79 15.23
C LEU A 377 12.26 6.81 16.31
N PRO A 378 13.19 7.64 16.80
CA PRO A 378 12.79 8.77 17.61
C PRO A 378 12.00 9.72 16.71
N ALA A 379 10.74 10.01 17.04
CA ALA A 379 9.91 10.98 16.32
C ALA A 379 9.87 12.32 17.08
N PRO A 380 10.90 13.20 16.95
CA PRO A 380 10.80 14.58 17.43
C PRO A 380 9.74 15.38 16.65
N ALA A 381 9.42 14.99 15.41
CA ALA A 381 8.41 15.64 14.56
C ALA A 381 6.98 15.49 15.10
N GLY A 382 6.61 14.32 15.63
CA GLY A 382 5.28 14.09 16.22
C GLY A 382 5.01 14.98 17.44
N ARG A 383 6.03 15.26 18.26
CA ARG A 383 5.91 16.20 19.39
C ARG A 383 5.76 17.66 18.95
N GLY A 384 6.51 18.09 17.95
CA GLY A 384 6.39 19.46 17.41
C GLY A 384 5.05 19.72 16.73
N TRP A 385 4.50 18.72 16.02
CA TRP A 385 3.16 18.83 15.43
C TRP A 385 2.05 18.86 16.47
N ARG A 386 2.21 18.14 17.59
CA ARG A 386 1.32 18.25 18.75
C ARG A 386 1.27 19.70 19.22
N GLU A 387 2.39 20.27 19.66
CA GLU A 387 2.41 21.63 20.24
C GLU A 387 1.94 22.70 19.25
N ASN A 388 2.25 22.58 17.96
CA ASN A 388 1.91 23.62 16.98
C ASN A 388 0.52 23.48 16.36
N SER A 389 -0.04 22.27 16.23
CA SER A 389 -1.43 22.11 15.75
C SER A 389 -2.41 22.61 16.81
N TYR A 390 -2.19 22.28 18.08
CA TYR A 390 -3.01 22.82 19.18
C TYR A 390 -2.83 24.34 19.34
N ARG A 391 -1.59 24.85 19.21
CA ARG A 391 -1.32 26.30 19.31
C ARG A 391 -1.75 27.08 18.06
N GLY A 392 -1.72 26.48 16.87
CA GLY A 392 -2.19 27.06 15.61
C GLY A 392 -3.72 27.16 15.57
N SER A 393 -4.43 26.17 16.11
CA SER A 393 -5.87 26.23 16.35
C SER A 393 -6.24 27.33 17.35
N GLN A 394 -5.42 27.59 18.37
CA GLN A 394 -5.70 28.60 19.40
C GLN A 394 -5.14 30.01 19.12
N GLY A 395 -4.14 30.17 18.24
CA GLY A 395 -3.23 31.32 18.32
C GLY A 395 -3.01 32.17 17.07
N THR A 396 -3.49 31.80 15.87
CA THR A 396 -3.10 32.57 14.65
C THR A 396 -4.21 32.91 13.66
N LEU A 397 -5.45 32.44 13.87
CA LEU A 397 -6.63 32.84 13.11
C LEU A 397 -7.80 32.88 14.08
N GLY A 398 -8.03 34.05 14.70
CA GLY A 398 -9.01 34.27 15.77
C GLY A 398 -10.48 34.19 15.36
N GLU A 399 -10.80 33.52 14.26
CA GLU A 399 -12.17 33.32 13.78
C GLU A 399 -12.34 31.84 13.39
N SER A 400 -13.42 31.23 13.91
CA SER A 400 -13.88 29.89 13.51
C SER A 400 -14.15 29.92 12.00
N LEU A 401 -13.51 29.02 11.25
CA LEU A 401 -13.66 28.97 9.80
C LEU A 401 -15.11 28.63 9.44
N SER A 402 -15.74 29.47 8.61
CA SER A 402 -17.12 29.23 8.22
C SER A 402 -17.21 28.22 7.07
N TRP A 403 -18.30 27.44 7.01
CA TRP A 403 -18.60 26.57 5.85
C TRP A 403 -18.52 27.30 4.51
N VAL A 404 -18.73 28.61 4.50
CA VAL A 404 -18.68 29.46 3.31
C VAL A 404 -17.25 29.50 2.74
N GLU A 405 -16.22 29.57 3.59
CA GLU A 405 -14.81 29.58 3.18
C GLU A 405 -14.34 28.21 2.66
N LEU A 406 -14.85 27.12 3.24
CA LEU A 406 -14.59 25.77 2.71
C LEU A 406 -15.31 25.55 1.36
N SER A 407 -16.51 26.12 1.19
CA SER A 407 -17.30 25.98 -0.04
C SER A 407 -16.81 26.86 -1.19
N SER A 408 -16.02 27.90 -0.90
CA SER A 408 -15.44 28.83 -1.89
C SER A 408 -14.07 28.40 -2.40
N GLU A 409 -13.44 27.39 -1.78
CA GLU A 409 -12.25 26.75 -2.34
C GLU A 409 -12.59 26.12 -3.70
N PRO A 410 -11.75 26.34 -4.73
CA PRO A 410 -11.94 25.73 -6.03
C PRO A 410 -11.73 24.21 -5.90
N TRP A 411 -12.84 23.48 -5.82
CA TRP A 411 -12.83 22.02 -5.92
C TRP A 411 -12.12 21.61 -7.21
N PRO A 412 -11.14 20.69 -7.17
CA PRO A 412 -10.43 20.22 -8.36
C PRO A 412 -11.32 19.70 -9.51
N GLU A 413 -12.60 19.44 -9.23
CA GLU A 413 -13.50 18.68 -10.11
C GLU A 413 -14.54 19.48 -10.89
N SER A 414 -14.78 20.78 -10.64
CA SER A 414 -15.85 21.47 -11.39
C SER A 414 -15.46 21.84 -12.84
N ARG A 415 -14.17 21.87 -13.18
CA ARG A 415 -13.70 22.26 -14.53
C ARG A 415 -12.81 21.25 -15.26
N ALA A 416 -12.22 20.25 -14.58
CA ALA A 416 -11.16 19.43 -15.17
C ALA A 416 -11.51 17.94 -15.37
N ALA A 417 -12.60 17.42 -14.80
CA ALA A 417 -12.99 16.02 -14.96
C ALA A 417 -13.94 15.84 -16.14
N GLY A 418 -13.40 15.79 -17.37
CA GLY A 418 -14.15 15.40 -18.59
C GLY A 418 -14.60 13.93 -18.63
N GLY A 419 -14.65 13.27 -17.48
CA GLY A 419 -14.95 11.84 -17.31
C GLY A 419 -15.29 11.47 -15.87
N SER A 420 -15.93 12.36 -15.10
CA SER A 420 -16.48 11.97 -13.80
C SER A 420 -17.53 10.85 -13.98
N PRO A 421 -17.68 9.91 -13.03
CA PRO A 421 -18.80 8.99 -13.06
C PRO A 421 -20.07 9.83 -13.08
N HIS A 422 -20.85 9.73 -14.16
CA HIS A 422 -22.08 10.49 -14.31
C HIS A 422 -22.91 10.30 -13.04
N PRO A 423 -23.46 11.37 -12.42
CA PRO A 423 -24.25 11.24 -11.19
C PRO A 423 -25.33 10.16 -11.32
N ALA A 424 -25.87 9.97 -12.53
CA ALA A 424 -26.81 8.90 -12.87
C ALA A 424 -26.29 7.47 -12.60
N HIS A 425 -25.02 7.16 -12.84
CA HIS A 425 -24.45 5.84 -12.53
C HIS A 425 -24.29 5.63 -11.03
N ALA A 426 -23.90 6.66 -10.28
CA ALA A 426 -23.85 6.60 -8.82
C ALA A 426 -25.26 6.42 -8.23
N TRP A 427 -26.25 7.14 -8.77
CA TRP A 427 -27.66 6.99 -8.40
C TRP A 427 -28.21 5.60 -8.72
N SER A 428 -27.92 5.06 -9.91
CA SER A 428 -28.32 3.71 -10.31
C SER A 428 -27.68 2.63 -9.45
N PHE A 429 -26.42 2.83 -9.01
CA PHE A 429 -25.75 1.90 -8.12
C PHE A 429 -26.33 1.99 -6.70
N LEU A 430 -26.57 3.21 -6.20
CA LEU A 430 -27.23 3.42 -4.90
C LEU A 430 -28.64 2.82 -4.87
N SER A 431 -29.40 2.90 -5.96
CA SER A 431 -30.72 2.27 -6.04
C SER A 431 -30.66 0.75 -6.13
N GLN A 432 -29.59 0.17 -6.70
CA GLN A 432 -29.40 -1.28 -6.81
C GLN A 432 -28.75 -1.90 -5.56
N ALA A 433 -27.96 -1.14 -4.80
CA ALA A 433 -27.15 -1.62 -3.68
C ALA A 433 -27.96 -1.95 -2.40
N GLY A 434 -29.29 -2.08 -2.49
CA GLY A 434 -30.13 -2.56 -1.40
C GLY A 434 -30.07 -1.63 -0.20
N PHE A 435 -30.80 -0.53 -0.25
CA PHE A 435 -31.15 0.21 0.96
C PHE A 435 -31.69 -0.78 2.03
N PRO A 436 -31.41 -0.56 3.34
CA PRO A 436 -32.15 -1.27 4.38
C PRO A 436 -33.63 -1.15 4.05
N SER A 437 -34.35 -2.28 4.10
CA SER A 437 -35.71 -2.46 3.56
C SER A 437 -36.44 -1.14 3.48
N GLU A 438 -36.89 -0.70 2.30
CA GLU A 438 -37.51 0.60 2.05
C GLU A 438 -38.48 1.03 3.17
N GLN A 439 -39.19 0.05 3.74
CA GLN A 439 -40.02 0.14 4.94
C GLN A 439 -39.33 0.73 6.19
N THR A 440 -38.11 0.32 6.52
CA THR A 440 -37.33 0.85 7.66
C THR A 440 -37.00 2.34 7.48
N ILE A 441 -36.66 2.77 6.26
CA ILE A 441 -36.39 4.18 5.96
C ILE A 441 -37.70 4.97 6.01
N ILE A 442 -38.78 4.43 5.46
CA ILE A 442 -40.11 5.03 5.53
C ILE A 442 -40.54 5.19 6.99
N SER A 443 -40.45 4.14 7.81
CA SER A 443 -40.78 4.20 9.24
C SER A 443 -39.93 5.24 9.99
N ALA A 444 -38.62 5.31 9.72
CA ALA A 444 -37.77 6.34 10.31
C ALA A 444 -38.14 7.77 9.87
N LEU A 445 -38.57 7.96 8.61
CA LEU A 445 -39.04 9.24 8.09
C LEU A 445 -40.44 9.62 8.64
N GLU A 446 -41.26 8.62 8.96
CA GLU A 446 -42.55 8.77 9.62
C GLU A 446 -42.42 9.03 11.11
N GLU A 447 -41.37 8.54 11.78
CA GLU A 447 -41.11 8.85 13.20
C GLU A 447 -40.51 10.25 13.39
N ASP A 448 -39.84 10.81 12.37
CA ASP A 448 -39.25 12.14 12.43
C ASP A 448 -40.29 13.26 12.17
N PRO A 449 -40.50 14.21 13.10
CA PRO A 449 -41.51 15.26 12.97
C PRO A 449 -41.29 16.23 11.78
N VAL A 450 -40.06 16.39 11.28
CA VAL A 450 -39.83 17.18 10.06
C VAL A 450 -40.04 16.34 8.80
N GLY A 451 -39.68 15.06 8.82
CA GLY A 451 -39.99 14.08 7.78
C GLY A 451 -41.50 14.00 7.52
N GLN A 452 -42.30 13.92 8.58
CA GLN A 452 -43.76 14.02 8.51
C GLN A 452 -44.23 15.36 7.91
N LYS A 453 -43.70 16.49 8.41
CA LYS A 453 -44.08 17.83 7.95
C LYS A 453 -43.77 18.08 6.47
N MET A 454 -42.66 17.51 5.98
CA MET A 454 -42.21 17.64 4.59
C MET A 454 -42.70 16.52 3.67
N GLN A 455 -43.48 15.57 4.21
CA GLN A 455 -43.98 14.39 3.50
C GLN A 455 -42.86 13.59 2.80
N LEU A 456 -41.70 13.45 3.44
CA LEU A 456 -40.52 12.82 2.83
C LEU A 456 -40.73 11.33 2.55
N ALA A 457 -41.50 10.63 3.39
CA ALA A 457 -41.88 9.24 3.16
C ALA A 457 -42.66 9.06 1.84
N CYS A 458 -43.66 9.93 1.59
CA CYS A 458 -44.45 9.91 0.36
C CYS A 458 -43.59 10.22 -0.88
N ARG A 459 -42.67 11.19 -0.78
CA ARG A 459 -41.74 11.50 -1.88
C ARG A 459 -40.78 10.36 -2.18
N LEU A 460 -40.30 9.66 -1.15
CA LEU A 460 -39.43 8.49 -1.32
C LEU A 460 -40.17 7.36 -2.05
N GLN A 461 -41.41 7.07 -1.65
CA GLN A 461 -42.28 6.09 -2.31
C GLN A 461 -42.54 6.47 -3.79
N GLN A 462 -42.77 7.75 -4.08
CA GLN A 462 -42.92 8.23 -5.47
C GLN A 462 -41.65 7.98 -6.30
N VAL A 463 -40.47 8.22 -5.73
CA VAL A 463 -39.19 7.96 -6.40
C VAL A 463 -38.97 6.46 -6.60
N ALA A 464 -39.30 5.62 -5.61
CA ALA A 464 -39.19 4.17 -5.71
C ALA A 464 -40.12 3.62 -6.80
N ALA A 465 -41.38 4.06 -6.84
CA ALA A 465 -42.35 3.68 -7.88
C ALA A 465 -41.88 4.08 -9.30
N LEU A 466 -41.25 5.25 -9.43
CA LEU A 466 -40.66 5.72 -10.69
C LEU A 466 -39.43 4.90 -11.11
N VAL A 467 -38.60 4.45 -10.16
CA VAL A 467 -37.40 3.65 -10.43
C VAL A 467 -37.76 2.20 -10.75
N GLU A 468 -38.80 1.64 -10.14
CA GLU A 468 -39.28 0.28 -10.41
C GLU A 468 -40.18 0.14 -11.67
N ASN A 469 -40.45 1.25 -12.38
CA ASN A 469 -41.41 1.28 -13.50
C ASN A 469 -42.81 0.76 -13.13
N LYS A 470 -43.20 0.84 -11.85
CA LYS A 470 -44.54 0.46 -11.35
C LYS A 470 -45.43 1.69 -11.23
N VAL A 471 -45.68 2.37 -12.35
CA VAL A 471 -46.56 3.55 -12.41
C VAL A 471 -48.04 3.21 -12.14
N THR A 472 -48.40 1.94 -11.97
CA THR A 472 -49.80 1.51 -11.76
C THR A 472 -50.23 1.34 -10.30
N ASP A 473 -49.34 1.51 -9.31
CA ASP A 473 -49.67 1.31 -7.88
C ASP A 473 -49.64 2.61 -7.05
N LEU A 474 -49.70 3.79 -7.69
CA LEU A 474 -49.81 5.11 -7.05
C LEU A 474 -51.26 5.54 -6.83
#